data_AF-A0AAD6WBS6-F1
#
_entry.id   AF-A0AAD6WBS6-F1
#
_cell.length_a   1.000
_cell.length_b   1.000
_cell.length_c   1.000
_cell.angle_alpha   90.00
_cell.angle_beta   90.00
_cell.angle_gamma   90.00
#
_symmetry.space_group_name_H-M   'P 1'
#
loop_
_entity.id
_entity.type
_entity.pdbx_description
1 polymer ?
#
loop_
_entity_poly.entity_id
_entity_poly.type
_entity_poly.pdbx_seq_one_letter_code
_entity_poly.pdbx_strand_id
1 'polypeptide(L)'
;MESQLFSTSPSTFHFPSPKTLFSNKTTHRNPNFSSFTPKRKLAIQAKLMEKENKLWGGRFEQTVTDKVEKFTESISFDKELYKHDIMVSKAHASMLAKQGLMSESDKDSILKGLDEIQTKD
;
A
#
# COMPACT_ATOMS: atom_id res chain seq x y z
N MET A 1 -60.51 14.90 17.95
CA MET A 1 -59.86 15.00 16.63
C MET A 1 -58.39 14.68 16.83
N GLU A 2 -58.06 13.39 16.71
CA GLU A 2 -56.71 12.87 16.77
C GLU A 2 -55.97 13.18 15.47
N SER A 3 -54.70 13.57 15.54
CA SER A 3 -53.80 13.57 14.40
C SER A 3 -52.49 12.90 14.80
N GLN A 4 -52.04 12.04 13.90
CA GLN A 4 -51.32 10.81 14.16
C GLN A 4 -49.81 11.02 14.31
N LEU A 5 -49.22 10.29 15.25
CA LEU A 5 -47.78 10.10 15.41
C LEU A 5 -47.26 9.17 14.30
N PHE A 6 -46.42 9.68 13.40
CA PHE A 6 -45.71 8.86 12.43
C PHE A 6 -44.62 8.05 13.15
N SER A 7 -44.87 6.76 13.32
CA SER A 7 -43.88 5.76 13.74
C SER A 7 -43.16 5.23 12.51
N THR A 8 -41.85 5.40 12.45
CA THR A 8 -41.01 4.71 11.47
C THR A 8 -39.93 3.91 12.20
N SER A 9 -40.19 2.61 12.39
CA SER A 9 -39.18 1.64 12.84
C SER A 9 -38.10 1.46 11.76
N PRO A 10 -36.80 1.43 12.11
CA PRO A 10 -35.76 1.05 11.16
C PRO A 10 -35.79 -0.46 10.92
N SER A 11 -35.88 -0.88 9.66
CA SER A 11 -35.79 -2.28 9.26
C SER A 11 -34.36 -2.79 9.43
N THR A 12 -34.13 -3.66 10.42
CA THR A 12 -32.86 -4.35 10.63
C THR A 12 -32.56 -5.31 9.48
N PHE A 13 -31.51 -5.02 8.71
CA PHE A 13 -31.04 -5.87 7.63
C PHE A 13 -30.14 -6.98 8.21
N HIS A 14 -30.61 -8.24 8.17
CA HIS A 14 -29.90 -9.41 8.71
C HIS A 14 -29.22 -10.17 7.57
N PHE A 15 -27.90 -10.37 7.66
CA PHE A 15 -27.10 -11.08 6.67
C PHE A 15 -26.79 -12.51 7.16
N PRO A 16 -27.08 -13.58 6.39
CA PRO A 16 -26.76 -14.94 6.82
C PRO A 16 -25.27 -15.25 6.61
N SER A 17 -24.65 -15.86 7.61
CA SER A 17 -23.25 -16.29 7.54
C SER A 17 -23.05 -17.47 6.57
N PRO A 18 -22.04 -17.44 5.68
CA PRO A 18 -21.76 -18.54 4.76
C PRO A 18 -21.16 -19.74 5.50
N LYS A 19 -21.74 -20.92 5.29
CA LYS A 19 -21.25 -22.21 5.82
C LYS A 19 -19.99 -22.64 5.06
N THR A 20 -18.96 -23.04 5.80
CA THR A 20 -17.71 -23.58 5.25
C THR A 20 -17.93 -24.99 4.71
N LEU A 21 -17.74 -25.15 3.40
CA LEU A 21 -17.53 -26.44 2.74
C LEU A 21 -16.16 -26.37 2.10
N PHE A 22 -15.26 -27.27 2.47
CA PHE A 22 -14.44 -28.10 1.57
C PHE A 22 -13.32 -28.75 2.40
N SER A 23 -13.55 -30.03 2.70
CA SER A 23 -12.54 -31.02 3.06
C SER A 23 -11.79 -31.42 1.80
N ASN A 24 -10.47 -31.63 1.86
CA ASN A 24 -9.76 -32.56 0.99
C ASN A 24 -8.51 -33.12 1.70
N LYS A 25 -8.56 -34.42 2.04
CA LYS A 25 -7.39 -35.27 2.28
C LYS A 25 -6.91 -35.82 0.94
N THR A 26 -5.61 -35.71 0.65
CA THR A 26 -4.92 -36.73 -0.16
C THR A 26 -3.40 -36.63 0.02
N THR A 27 -2.81 -37.79 0.28
CA THR A 27 -1.38 -38.06 0.38
C THR A 27 -0.83 -38.44 -1.00
N HIS A 28 0.34 -37.93 -1.40
CA HIS A 28 1.26 -38.68 -2.25
C HIS A 28 2.69 -38.13 -2.13
N ARG A 29 3.65 -39.03 -1.97
CA ARG A 29 5.10 -38.76 -1.90
C ARG A 29 5.66 -38.34 -3.28
N ASN A 30 6.79 -37.63 -3.30
CA ASN A 30 7.89 -37.92 -4.25
C ASN A 30 9.21 -37.27 -3.79
N PRO A 31 10.41 -37.72 -4.24
CA PRO A 31 11.56 -37.91 -3.39
C PRO A 31 12.62 -36.85 -3.74
N ASN A 32 13.70 -36.89 -2.98
CA ASN A 32 14.89 -36.08 -3.17
C ASN A 32 15.38 -36.08 -4.64
N PHE A 33 15.27 -34.93 -5.32
CA PHE A 33 16.12 -34.62 -6.47
C PHE A 33 17.39 -33.95 -5.95
N SER A 34 18.50 -34.68 -6.04
CA SER A 34 19.81 -34.14 -5.70
C SER A 34 20.15 -32.96 -6.61
N SER A 35 20.76 -31.98 -5.99
CA SER A 35 21.18 -30.70 -6.51
C SER A 35 22.16 -30.83 -7.68
N PHE A 36 21.72 -30.41 -8.87
CA PHE A 36 22.60 -29.78 -9.85
C PHE A 36 22.16 -28.32 -9.99
N THR A 37 22.82 -27.42 -9.26
CA THR A 37 22.67 -25.97 -9.49
C THR A 37 23.76 -25.51 -10.47
N PRO A 38 23.41 -25.11 -11.70
CA PRO A 38 24.37 -24.47 -12.58
C PRO A 38 24.62 -23.05 -12.07
N LYS A 39 25.87 -22.71 -11.70
CA LYS A 39 26.26 -21.36 -11.24
C LYS A 39 25.88 -20.22 -12.21
N ARG A 40 25.64 -20.53 -13.50
CA ARG A 40 25.14 -19.55 -14.50
C ARG A 40 23.69 -19.13 -14.27
N LYS A 41 22.85 -19.99 -13.68
CA LYS A 41 21.44 -19.69 -13.42
C LYS A 41 21.30 -18.65 -12.31
N LEU A 42 22.19 -18.71 -11.31
CA LEU A 42 22.21 -17.81 -10.15
C LEU A 42 22.45 -16.33 -10.52
N ALA A 43 23.34 -16.04 -11.47
CA ALA A 43 23.64 -14.65 -11.86
C ALA A 43 22.51 -13.97 -12.63
N ILE A 44 21.82 -14.73 -13.51
CA ILE A 44 20.64 -14.23 -14.24
C ILE A 44 19.46 -14.06 -13.27
N GLN A 45 19.33 -14.98 -12.31
CA GLN A 45 18.29 -14.94 -11.28
C GLN A 45 18.45 -13.74 -10.34
N ALA A 46 19.69 -13.41 -9.94
CA ALA A 46 19.98 -12.22 -9.14
C ALA A 46 19.68 -10.91 -9.89
N LYS A 47 20.00 -10.84 -11.20
CA LYS A 47 19.72 -9.65 -12.01
C LYS A 47 18.23 -9.43 -12.31
N LEU A 48 17.44 -10.50 -12.33
CA LEU A 48 15.98 -10.43 -12.42
C LEU A 48 15.34 -10.04 -11.08
N MET A 49 15.90 -10.51 -9.96
CA MET A 49 15.42 -10.16 -8.60
C MET A 49 15.67 -8.69 -8.23
N GLU A 50 16.70 -8.04 -8.77
CA GLU A 50 17.00 -6.62 -8.47
C GLU A 50 15.90 -5.66 -8.99
N LYS A 51 15.16 -6.06 -10.03
CA LYS A 51 14.17 -5.21 -10.71
C LYS A 51 12.78 -5.21 -10.07
N GLU A 52 12.52 -6.10 -9.10
CA GLU A 52 11.16 -6.38 -8.62
C GLU A 52 10.72 -5.64 -7.35
N ASN A 53 11.58 -4.87 -6.68
CA ASN A 53 11.18 -4.15 -5.46
C ASN A 53 10.66 -2.73 -5.73
N LYS A 54 9.66 -2.61 -6.60
CA LYS A 54 8.95 -1.33 -6.78
C LYS A 54 7.90 -1.17 -5.69
N LEU A 55 8.06 -0.17 -4.83
CA LEU A 55 7.15 0.15 -3.72
C LEU A 55 5.75 0.62 -4.19
N TRP A 56 5.56 0.85 -5.49
CA TRP A 56 4.38 1.46 -6.09
C TRP A 56 3.78 0.66 -7.27
N GLY A 57 4.23 -0.59 -7.47
CA GLY A 57 3.71 -1.47 -8.53
C GLY A 57 2.51 -2.29 -8.05
N GLY A 58 1.29 -1.89 -8.41
CA GLY A 58 0.08 -2.64 -8.08
C GLY A 58 -0.87 -2.71 -9.28
N ARG A 59 -1.48 -3.89 -9.47
CA ARG A 59 -2.42 -4.28 -10.56
C ARG A 59 -1.84 -4.94 -11.81
N PHE A 60 -0.53 -5.15 -11.91
CA PHE A 60 0.08 -5.92 -13.00
C PHE A 60 0.79 -7.17 -12.45
N GLU A 61 0.53 -8.33 -13.04
CA GLU A 61 1.22 -9.59 -12.71
C GLU A 61 2.64 -9.63 -13.32
N GLN A 62 2.91 -8.81 -14.32
CA GLN A 62 4.19 -8.73 -15.02
C GLN A 62 4.91 -7.42 -14.72
N THR A 63 6.24 -7.46 -14.77
CA THR A 63 7.08 -6.29 -14.59
C THR A 63 6.93 -5.30 -15.76
N VAL A 64 6.84 -4.01 -15.42
CA VAL A 64 6.78 -2.93 -16.41
C VAL A 64 8.10 -2.88 -17.18
N THR A 65 8.03 -2.72 -18.51
CA THR A 65 9.24 -2.59 -19.34
C THR A 65 10.01 -1.30 -19.02
N ASP A 66 11.34 -1.32 -19.16
CA ASP A 66 12.21 -0.16 -18.85
C ASP A 66 11.83 1.10 -19.63
N LYS A 67 11.32 0.92 -20.86
CA LYS A 67 10.88 2.03 -21.71
C LYS A 67 9.65 2.72 -21.15
N VAL A 68 8.68 1.93 -20.65
CA VAL A 68 7.46 2.48 -20.05
C VAL A 68 7.80 3.14 -18.72
N GLU A 69 8.65 2.52 -17.91
CA GLU A 69 9.11 3.08 -16.64
C GLU A 69 9.80 4.44 -16.83
N LYS A 70 10.79 4.52 -17.72
CA LYS A 70 11.48 5.78 -18.02
C LYS A 70 10.56 6.83 -18.65
N PHE A 71 9.53 6.40 -19.37
CA PHE A 71 8.53 7.33 -19.91
C PHE A 71 7.61 7.89 -18.80
N THR A 72 7.30 7.10 -17.79
CA THR A 72 6.42 7.48 -16.68
C THR A 72 7.16 8.06 -15.47
N GLU A 73 8.49 8.02 -15.44
CA GLU A 73 9.26 8.58 -14.35
C GLU A 73 9.11 10.10 -14.33
N SER A 74 8.75 10.66 -13.18
CA SER A 74 8.70 12.12 -12.98
C SER A 74 9.73 12.62 -11.97
N ILE A 75 10.38 11.72 -11.22
CA ILE A 75 11.28 12.07 -10.12
C ILE A 75 12.50 12.89 -10.56
N SER A 76 12.99 12.69 -11.78
CA SER A 76 14.13 13.42 -12.34
C SER A 76 13.85 14.93 -12.44
N PHE A 77 12.57 15.30 -12.57
CA PHE A 77 12.08 16.67 -12.64
C PHE A 77 11.49 17.13 -11.30
N ASP A 78 10.59 16.34 -10.70
CA ASP A 78 9.82 16.71 -9.51
C ASP A 78 10.68 16.86 -8.24
N LYS A 79 11.91 16.34 -8.24
CA LYS A 79 12.83 16.48 -7.09
C LYS A 79 13.04 17.93 -6.65
N GLU A 80 12.92 18.91 -7.56
CA GLU A 80 13.07 20.34 -7.19
C GLU A 80 11.86 20.86 -6.40
N LEU A 81 10.72 20.19 -6.52
CA LEU A 81 9.46 20.56 -5.89
C LEU A 81 9.31 20.02 -4.46
N TYR A 82 10.22 19.16 -3.98
CA TYR A 82 10.09 18.49 -2.68
C TYR A 82 9.85 19.45 -1.49
N LYS A 83 10.42 20.67 -1.53
CA LYS A 83 10.20 21.69 -0.49
C LYS A 83 8.73 22.12 -0.41
N HIS A 84 8.06 22.19 -1.56
CA HIS A 84 6.64 22.52 -1.64
C HIS A 84 5.78 21.35 -1.12
N ASP A 85 6.13 20.11 -1.47
CA ASP A 85 5.45 18.92 -0.94
C ASP A 85 5.56 18.83 0.60
N ILE A 86 6.73 19.15 1.16
CA ILE A 86 6.92 19.23 2.61
C ILE A 86 6.03 20.31 3.23
N MET A 87 5.96 21.50 2.61
CA MET A 87 5.11 22.59 3.10
C MET A 87 3.63 22.20 3.11
N VAL A 88 3.13 21.61 2.02
CA VAL A 88 1.74 21.15 1.91
C VAL A 88 1.46 20.04 2.91
N SER A 89 2.40 19.10 3.09
CA SER A 89 2.26 18.01 4.06
C SER A 89 2.14 18.52 5.50
N LYS A 90 2.95 19.51 5.91
CA LYS A 90 2.85 20.15 7.23
C LYS A 90 1.51 20.87 7.43
N ALA A 91 1.04 21.59 6.40
CA ALA A 91 -0.24 22.28 6.44
C ALA A 91 -1.41 21.29 6.56
N HIS A 92 -1.36 20.19 5.80
CA HIS A 92 -2.37 19.14 5.81
C HIS A 92 -2.42 18.42 7.16
N ALA A 93 -1.27 18.02 7.71
CA ALA A 93 -1.17 17.44 9.06
C ALA A 93 -1.79 18.37 10.12
N SER A 94 -1.43 19.66 10.08
CA SER A 94 -1.97 20.67 11.01
C SER A 94 -3.48 20.83 10.87
N MET A 95 -3.99 20.80 9.64
CA MET A 95 -5.44 20.85 9.38
C MET A 95 -6.14 19.60 9.92
N LEU A 96 -5.58 18.40 9.74
CA LEU A 96 -6.19 17.15 10.23
C LEU A 96 -6.31 17.14 11.76
N ALA A 97 -5.29 17.63 12.48
CA ALA A 97 -5.33 17.78 13.93
C ALA A 97 -6.42 18.78 14.36
N LYS A 98 -6.50 19.92 13.68
CA LYS A 98 -7.54 20.94 13.94
C LYS A 98 -8.96 20.41 13.74
N GLN A 99 -9.18 19.47 12.81
CA GLN A 99 -10.48 18.82 12.59
C GLN A 99 -10.76 17.65 13.55
N GLY A 100 -9.82 17.33 14.46
CA GLY A 100 -9.96 16.22 15.40
C GLY A 100 -9.79 14.84 14.76
N LEU A 101 -9.23 14.76 13.55
CA LEU A 101 -8.97 13.50 12.83
C LEU A 101 -7.61 12.88 13.17
N MET A 102 -6.75 13.64 13.86
CA MET A 102 -5.41 13.23 14.26
C MET A 102 -5.08 13.84 15.62
N SER A 103 -4.31 13.13 16.45
CA SER A 103 -3.87 13.68 17.74
C SER A 103 -2.80 14.76 17.55
N GLU A 104 -2.69 15.68 18.52
CA GLU A 104 -1.63 16.70 18.50
C GLU A 104 -0.23 16.07 18.57
N SER A 105 -0.08 14.96 19.30
CA SER A 105 1.19 14.22 19.38
C SER A 105 1.61 13.63 18.04
N ASP A 106 0.65 13.06 17.30
CA ASP A 106 0.93 12.49 15.97
C ASP A 106 1.26 13.61 14.97
N LYS A 107 0.51 14.71 15.03
CA LYS A 107 0.78 15.93 14.25
C LYS A 107 2.21 16.41 14.49
N ASP A 108 2.61 16.62 15.75
CA ASP A 108 3.95 17.09 16.12
C ASP A 108 5.06 16.12 15.67
N SER A 109 4.80 14.81 15.78
CA SER A 109 5.73 13.77 15.30
C SER A 109 5.93 13.83 13.78
N ILE A 110 4.84 14.05 13.02
CA ILE A 110 4.90 14.21 11.56
C ILE A 110 5.65 15.50 11.19
N LEU A 111 5.33 16.63 11.82
CA LEU A 111 6.03 17.90 11.55
C LEU A 111 7.53 17.75 11.78
N LYS A 112 7.92 17.14 12.90
CA LYS A 112 9.33 16.88 13.22
C LYS A 112 9.99 16.01 12.16
N GLY A 113 9.36 14.91 11.76
CA GLY A 113 9.89 14.04 10.70
C GLY A 113 10.07 14.77 9.37
N LEU A 114 9.14 15.65 9.01
CA LEU A 114 9.23 16.49 7.81
C LEU A 114 10.34 17.55 7.90
N ASP A 115 10.59 18.12 9.07
CA ASP A 115 11.75 19.01 9.32
C ASP A 115 13.08 18.26 9.19
N GLU A 116 13.16 17.04 9.71
CA GLU A 116 14.35 16.18 9.59
C GLU A 116 14.65 15.80 8.13
N ILE A 117 13.62 15.58 7.30
CA ILE A 117 13.79 15.32 5.86
C ILE A 117 14.28 16.58 5.15
N GLN A 118 13.72 17.75 5.47
CA GLN A 118 14.07 19.02 4.84
C GLN A 118 15.51 19.48 5.12
N THR A 119 16.09 19.05 6.25
CA THR A 119 17.43 19.45 6.69
C THR A 119 18.55 18.54 6.19
N LYS A 120 18.21 17.40 5.57
CA LYS A 120 19.16 16.35 5.18
C LYS A 120 19.82 16.55 3.80
N ASP A 121 19.76 17.75 3.24
CA ASP A 121 20.35 18.10 1.94
C ASP A 121 21.84 18.47 2.02
#